data_AF-A0A7W7T4D4-F1
#
_entry.id   AF-A0A7W7T4D4-F1
#
_cell.length_a   1.000
_cell.length_b   1.000
_cell.length_c   1.000
_cell.angle_alpha   90.00
_cell.angle_beta   90.00
_cell.angle_gamma   90.00
#
_symmetry.space_group_name_H-M   'P 1'
#
loop_
_entity.id
_entity.type
_entity.pdbx_description
1 polymer ?
#
loop_
_entity_poly.entity_id
_entity_poly.type
_entity_poly.pdbx_seq_one_letter_code
_entity_poly.pdbx_strand_id
1 'polypeptide(L)'
;MATLNRGMWDRGRSRLIDYAARALSGYDTVVSRLREAAREHESEETRQYLALFEQDNEDLRTQIAEHKRHTAEMVAERAYLVEELEALQGENVDLRHRWDDARRKLALVEPLLWRDHADAMAAFAESPTPDGVESAGDAALFAQAYLSDHLVLPDSACVDLEAIDTAVESKAWGQTSLRGFLALHAYGRALSAGEPGSFWTWCVNSGHPYAWTATSKKLAMAESATVKNTDKLRAKRIFEVDPSVDPSGHLFMEAHLKIAEGGGNLAPRVYFHPSREQGRVHVGYFGPHRNVPNTVA
;
A
#
# COMPACT_ATOMS: atom_id res chain seq x y z
N MET A 1 28.37 -52.56 -29.78
CA MET A 1 27.77 -52.04 -31.03
C MET A 1 27.50 -50.54 -30.92
N ALA A 2 28.54 -49.68 -30.87
CA ALA A 2 28.32 -48.23 -30.71
C ALA A 2 29.41 -47.35 -31.37
N THR A 3 30.06 -47.82 -32.43
CA THR A 3 31.15 -47.10 -33.11
C THR A 3 30.93 -46.88 -34.60
N LEU A 4 29.86 -47.42 -35.19
CA LEU A 4 29.57 -47.27 -36.63
C LEU A 4 28.74 -46.02 -36.98
N ASN A 5 28.27 -45.24 -36.01
CA ASN A 5 27.28 -44.19 -36.24
C ASN A 5 27.77 -42.74 -36.04
N ARG A 6 29.07 -42.48 -35.78
CA ARG A 6 29.61 -41.09 -35.72
C ARG A 6 30.15 -40.61 -37.07
N GLY A 7 30.86 -41.46 -37.81
CA GLY A 7 31.48 -41.08 -39.09
C GLY A 7 30.48 -40.84 -40.24
N MET A 8 29.24 -41.33 -40.14
CA MET A 8 28.20 -41.10 -41.15
C MET A 8 27.48 -39.76 -40.94
N TRP A 9 27.38 -39.30 -39.70
CA TRP A 9 26.74 -38.03 -39.33
C TRP A 9 27.65 -36.82 -39.58
N ASP A 10 28.96 -36.94 -39.34
CA ASP A 10 29.92 -35.86 -39.66
C ASP A 10 30.09 -35.64 -41.17
N ARG A 11 30.13 -36.72 -41.96
CA ARG A 11 30.19 -36.62 -43.42
C ARG A 11 28.90 -36.06 -44.03
N GLY A 12 27.75 -36.30 -43.39
CA GLY A 12 26.46 -35.70 -43.78
C GLY A 12 26.40 -34.19 -43.51
N ARG A 13 26.88 -33.73 -42.35
CA ARG A 13 26.93 -32.30 -42.00
C ARG A 13 27.90 -31.52 -42.87
N SER A 14 29.10 -32.06 -43.12
CA SER A 14 30.09 -31.42 -43.99
C SER A 14 29.58 -31.25 -45.43
N ARG A 15 28.87 -32.25 -45.98
CA ARG A 15 28.24 -32.15 -47.31
C ARG A 15 27.09 -31.15 -47.36
N LEU A 16 26.31 -31.01 -46.29
CA LEU A 16 25.22 -30.02 -46.19
C LEU A 16 25.77 -28.58 -46.07
N ILE A 17 26.86 -28.38 -45.33
CA ILE A 17 27.55 -27.08 -45.23
C ILE A 17 28.19 -26.72 -46.57
N ASP A 18 28.86 -27.64 -47.26
CA ASP A 18 29.42 -27.41 -48.59
C ASP A 18 28.34 -27.15 -49.65
N TYR A 19 27.21 -27.85 -49.56
CA TYR A 19 26.06 -27.62 -50.44
C TYR A 19 25.41 -26.26 -50.17
N ALA A 20 25.23 -25.88 -48.90
CA ALA A 20 24.74 -24.56 -48.51
C ALA A 20 25.70 -23.44 -48.93
N ALA A 21 27.01 -23.63 -48.77
CA ALA A 21 28.03 -22.67 -49.19
C ALA A 21 28.10 -22.53 -50.72
N ARG A 22 27.96 -23.64 -51.48
CA ARG A 22 27.85 -23.59 -52.94
C ARG A 22 26.53 -22.97 -53.41
N ALA A 23 25.44 -23.20 -52.70
CA ALA A 23 24.15 -22.58 -52.98
C ALA A 23 24.17 -21.07 -52.68
N LEU A 24 24.81 -20.64 -51.59
CA LEU A 24 25.05 -19.24 -51.25
C LEU A 24 25.99 -18.56 -52.26
N SER A 25 27.09 -19.22 -52.66
CA SER A 25 27.98 -18.72 -53.71
C SER A 25 27.27 -18.61 -55.07
N GLY A 26 26.44 -19.60 -55.41
CA GLY A 26 25.58 -19.56 -56.60
C GLY A 26 24.55 -18.44 -56.53
N TYR A 27 23.93 -18.23 -55.36
CA TYR A 27 22.99 -17.16 -55.11
C TYR A 27 23.65 -15.77 -55.23
N ASP A 28 24.81 -15.56 -54.60
CA ASP A 28 25.57 -14.31 -54.72
C ASP A 28 26.03 -14.04 -56.15
N THR A 29 26.40 -15.09 -56.90
CA THR A 29 26.76 -14.97 -58.31
C THR A 29 25.55 -14.61 -59.17
N VAL A 30 24.39 -15.20 -58.91
CA VAL A 30 23.13 -14.88 -59.61
C VAL A 30 22.65 -13.48 -59.26
N VAL A 31 22.71 -13.07 -57.99
CA VAL A 31 22.40 -11.71 -57.55
C VAL A 31 23.36 -10.69 -58.16
N SER A 32 24.65 -11.01 -58.25
CA SER A 32 25.65 -10.14 -58.91
C SER A 32 25.35 -9.98 -60.40
N ARG A 33 25.02 -11.07 -61.11
CA ARG A 33 24.66 -11.01 -62.54
C ARG A 33 23.33 -10.30 -62.80
N LEU A 34 22.35 -10.48 -61.93
CA LEU A 34 21.08 -9.73 -61.98
C LEU A 34 21.30 -8.24 -61.72
N ARG A 35 22.20 -7.87 -60.80
CA ARG A 35 22.63 -6.49 -60.58
C ARG A 35 23.37 -5.91 -61.79
N GLU A 36 24.23 -6.67 -62.45
CA GLU A 36 24.89 -6.26 -63.70
C GLU A 36 23.89 -6.07 -64.84
N ALA A 37 22.98 -7.01 -65.05
CA ALA A 37 21.95 -6.92 -66.10
C ALA A 37 20.94 -5.79 -65.83
N ALA A 38 20.62 -5.50 -64.56
CA ALA A 38 19.79 -4.37 -64.18
C ALA A 38 20.46 -3.02 -64.48
N ARG A 39 21.80 -2.92 -64.31
CA ARG A 39 22.57 -1.70 -64.64
C ARG A 39 22.58 -1.39 -66.14
N GLU A 40 22.55 -2.41 -67.00
CA GLU A 40 22.57 -2.26 -68.47
C GLU A 40 21.23 -1.79 -69.06
N HIS A 41 20.10 -2.00 -68.36
CA HIS A 41 18.74 -1.65 -68.82
C HIS A 41 18.02 -0.61 -67.95
N GLU A 42 18.71 -0.04 -66.96
CA GLU A 42 18.14 0.91 -66.00
C GLU A 42 17.76 2.25 -66.67
N SER A 43 16.47 2.58 -66.67
CA SER A 43 16.04 3.96 -66.88
C SER A 43 16.57 4.83 -65.75
N GLU A 44 16.81 6.10 -66.03
CA GLU A 44 17.28 7.07 -65.03
C GLU A 44 16.33 7.18 -63.82
N GLU A 45 15.04 6.97 -64.06
CA GLU A 45 13.98 6.90 -63.06
C GLU A 45 14.15 5.70 -62.11
N THR A 46 14.57 4.54 -62.64
CA THR A 46 14.83 3.34 -61.83
C THR A 46 16.06 3.54 -60.93
N ARG A 47 17.10 4.24 -61.42
CA ARG A 47 18.28 4.61 -60.61
C ARG A 47 17.92 5.56 -59.47
N GLN A 48 17.03 6.52 -59.71
CA GLN A 48 16.56 7.44 -58.68
C GLN A 48 15.79 6.70 -57.58
N TYR A 49 14.89 5.76 -57.94
CA TYR A 49 14.20 4.95 -56.97
C TYR A 49 15.14 4.04 -56.16
N LEU A 50 16.12 3.41 -56.81
CA LEU A 50 17.11 2.58 -56.11
C LEU A 50 17.90 3.39 -55.10
N ALA A 51 18.37 4.58 -55.48
CA ALA A 51 19.10 5.49 -54.59
C ALA A 51 18.27 5.92 -53.38
N LEU A 52 16.98 6.22 -53.58
CA LEU A 52 16.07 6.55 -52.48
C LEU A 52 15.86 5.37 -51.53
N PHE A 53 15.63 4.17 -52.07
CA PHE A 53 15.49 2.96 -51.25
C PHE A 53 16.78 2.59 -50.50
N GLU A 54 17.95 2.81 -51.10
CA GLU A 54 19.24 2.62 -50.44
C GLU A 54 19.41 3.59 -49.27
N GLN A 55 19.05 4.86 -49.47
CA GLN A 55 19.05 5.88 -48.42
C GLN A 55 18.09 5.52 -47.29
N ASP A 56 16.83 5.17 -47.60
CA ASP A 56 15.84 4.76 -46.58
C ASP A 56 16.30 3.53 -45.79
N ASN A 57 16.95 2.56 -46.45
CA ASN A 57 17.52 1.40 -45.77
C ASN A 57 18.67 1.77 -44.83
N GLU A 58 19.49 2.75 -45.22
CA GLU A 58 20.59 3.24 -44.39
C GLU A 58 20.06 4.01 -43.17
N ASP A 59 19.03 4.84 -43.35
CA ASP A 59 18.34 5.54 -42.26
C ASP A 59 17.68 4.55 -41.29
N LEU A 60 16.96 3.54 -41.79
CA LEU A 60 16.36 2.50 -40.96
C LEU A 60 17.40 1.67 -40.20
N ARG A 61 18.54 1.36 -40.83
CA ARG A 61 19.66 0.68 -40.14
C ARG A 61 20.21 1.52 -38.99
N THR A 62 20.31 2.84 -39.20
CA THR A 62 20.76 3.78 -38.18
C THR A 62 19.77 3.83 -37.00
N GLN A 63 18.47 3.97 -37.29
CA GLN A 63 17.42 3.95 -36.26
C GLN A 63 17.38 2.63 -35.48
N ILE A 64 17.53 1.49 -36.16
CA ILE A 64 17.61 0.18 -35.50
C ILE A 64 18.83 0.10 -34.58
N ALA A 65 19.98 0.65 -35.00
CA ALA A 65 21.18 0.67 -34.18
C ALA A 65 21.01 1.55 -32.93
N GLU A 66 20.37 2.71 -33.06
CA GLU A 66 20.05 3.60 -31.94
C GLU A 66 19.05 2.96 -30.97
N HIS A 67 17.95 2.41 -31.47
CA HIS A 67 16.97 1.71 -30.62
C HIS A 67 17.59 0.51 -29.89
N LYS A 68 18.49 -0.23 -30.55
CA LYS A 68 19.23 -1.32 -29.89
C LYS A 68 20.11 -0.81 -28.75
N ARG A 69 20.78 0.33 -28.95
CA ARG A 69 21.59 0.96 -27.90
C ARG A 69 20.72 1.41 -26.72
N HIS A 70 19.63 2.11 -26.99
CA HIS A 70 18.70 2.56 -25.95
C HIS A 70 18.08 1.40 -25.16
N THR A 71 17.69 0.33 -25.87
CA THR A 71 17.16 -0.88 -25.21
C THR A 71 18.22 -1.53 -24.33
N ALA A 72 19.49 -1.58 -24.77
CA ALA A 72 20.58 -2.13 -23.97
C ALA A 72 20.84 -1.28 -22.70
N GLU A 73 20.76 0.05 -22.80
CA GLU A 73 20.86 0.96 -21.66
C GLU A 73 19.73 0.73 -20.65
N MET A 74 18.47 0.68 -21.12
CA MET A 74 17.33 0.39 -20.25
C MET A 74 17.41 -0.98 -19.57
N VAL A 75 17.92 -1.99 -20.27
CA VAL A 75 18.12 -3.34 -19.69
C VAL A 75 19.19 -3.31 -18.60
N ALA A 76 20.26 -2.55 -18.79
CA ALA A 76 21.30 -2.37 -17.77
C ALA A 76 20.77 -1.62 -16.54
N GLU A 77 20.01 -0.55 -16.74
CA GLU A 77 19.37 0.21 -15.66
C GLU A 77 18.37 -0.67 -14.88
N ARG A 78 17.54 -1.45 -15.57
CA ARG A 78 16.62 -2.39 -14.93
C ARG A 78 17.37 -3.44 -14.11
N ALA A 79 18.50 -3.95 -14.60
CA ALA A 79 19.30 -4.93 -13.86
C ALA A 79 19.84 -4.34 -12.55
N TYR A 80 20.36 -3.11 -12.61
CA TYR A 80 20.81 -2.37 -11.42
C TYR A 80 19.69 -2.15 -10.40
N LEU A 81 18.52 -1.67 -10.86
CA LEU A 81 17.38 -1.41 -9.97
C LEU A 81 16.83 -2.69 -9.32
N VAL A 82 16.87 -3.83 -10.03
CA VAL A 82 16.45 -5.12 -9.47
C VAL A 82 17.40 -5.55 -8.35
N GLU A 83 18.71 -5.41 -8.54
CA GLU A 83 19.71 -5.74 -7.51
C GLU A 83 19.55 -4.84 -6.27
N GLU A 84 19.33 -3.53 -6.46
CA GLU A 84 19.08 -2.60 -5.37
C GLU A 84 17.78 -2.92 -4.61
N LEU A 85 16.71 -3.31 -5.33
CA LEU A 85 15.44 -3.71 -4.73
C LEU A 85 15.59 -4.99 -3.89
N GLU A 86 16.33 -5.98 -4.38
CA GLU A 86 16.63 -7.21 -3.63
C GLU A 86 17.44 -6.92 -2.36
N ALA A 87 18.43 -6.02 -2.44
CA ALA A 87 19.23 -5.60 -1.28
C ALA A 87 18.36 -4.90 -0.22
N LEU A 88 17.50 -3.96 -0.63
CA LEU A 88 16.59 -3.24 0.27
C LEU A 88 15.55 -4.17 0.89
N GLN A 89 15.05 -5.16 0.14
CA GLN A 89 14.14 -6.18 0.67
C GLN A 89 14.82 -7.03 1.75
N GLY A 90 16.08 -7.41 1.54
CA GLY A 90 16.89 -8.11 2.52
C GLY A 90 17.06 -7.29 3.81
N GLU A 91 17.43 -6.01 3.69
CA GLU A 91 17.55 -5.12 4.84
C GLU A 91 16.21 -4.96 5.59
N ASN A 92 15.09 -4.88 4.86
CA ASN A 92 13.76 -4.79 5.48
C ASN A 92 13.43 -6.03 6.32
N VAL A 93 13.76 -7.23 5.83
CA VAL A 93 13.59 -8.49 6.57
C VAL A 93 14.43 -8.48 7.84
N ASP A 94 15.68 -8.05 7.76
CA ASP A 94 16.57 -7.96 8.93
C ASP A 94 16.09 -6.94 9.97
N LEU A 95 15.61 -5.77 9.52
CA LEU A 95 15.05 -4.75 10.39
C LEU A 95 13.77 -5.25 11.08
N ARG A 96 12.90 -5.98 10.37
CA ARG A 96 11.71 -6.61 10.95
C ARG A 96 12.08 -7.64 12.01
N HIS A 97 13.08 -8.49 11.76
CA HIS A 97 13.56 -9.43 12.76
C HIS A 97 14.13 -8.74 14.01
N ARG A 98 14.89 -7.65 13.83
CA ARG A 98 15.40 -6.84 14.95
C ARG A 98 14.27 -6.18 15.73
N TRP A 99 13.25 -5.67 15.04
CA TRP A 99 12.08 -5.07 15.67
C TRP A 99 11.27 -6.09 16.47
N ASP A 100 10.99 -7.26 15.90
CA ASP A 100 10.30 -8.35 16.60
C ASP A 100 11.06 -8.78 17.86
N ASP A 101 12.38 -8.83 17.78
CA ASP A 101 13.21 -9.19 18.92
C ASP A 101 13.22 -8.12 20.01
N ALA A 102 13.33 -6.84 19.61
CA ALA A 102 13.20 -5.72 20.52
C ALA A 102 11.81 -5.67 21.19
N ARG A 103 10.75 -5.94 20.42
CA ARG A 103 9.37 -6.02 20.91
C ARG A 103 9.19 -7.17 21.91
N ARG A 104 9.73 -8.36 21.63
CA ARG A 104 9.71 -9.48 22.59
C ARG A 104 10.45 -9.15 23.88
N LYS A 105 11.62 -8.51 23.77
CA LYS A 105 12.40 -8.06 24.93
C LYS A 105 11.64 -7.02 25.74
N LEU A 106 10.99 -6.06 25.07
CA LEU A 106 10.16 -5.07 25.73
C LEU A 106 9.00 -5.74 26.47
N ALA A 107 8.25 -6.64 25.84
CA ALA A 107 7.14 -7.36 26.47
C ALA A 107 7.55 -8.20 27.70
N LEU A 108 8.79 -8.67 27.76
CA LEU A 108 9.32 -9.39 28.92
C LEU A 108 9.68 -8.47 30.09
N VAL A 109 10.17 -7.27 29.79
CA VAL A 109 10.68 -6.31 30.78
C VAL A 109 9.58 -5.33 31.24
N GLU A 110 8.60 -5.09 30.38
CA GLU A 110 7.48 -4.19 30.57
C GLU A 110 6.71 -4.48 31.89
N PRO A 111 6.27 -5.71 32.20
CA PRO A 111 5.59 -6.00 33.47
C PRO A 111 6.48 -5.84 34.71
N LEU A 112 7.80 -5.93 34.55
CA LEU A 112 8.78 -5.80 35.63
C LEU A 112 9.08 -4.32 35.92
N LEU A 113 9.12 -3.47 34.88
CA LEU A 113 9.23 -2.02 35.02
C LEU A 113 7.97 -1.41 35.65
N TRP A 114 6.79 -1.95 35.34
CA TRP A 114 5.49 -1.46 35.79
C TRP A 114 5.16 -1.78 37.25
N ARG A 115 5.94 -2.66 37.89
CA ARG A 115 5.74 -3.06 39.28
C ARG A 115 6.28 -2.01 40.27
N ASP A 116 7.32 -1.27 39.89
CA ASP A 116 7.97 -0.24 40.73
C ASP A 116 7.58 1.20 40.33
N HIS A 117 6.91 1.40 39.20
CA HIS A 117 6.53 2.74 38.68
C HIS A 117 5.03 3.05 38.74
N ALA A 118 4.23 2.27 39.48
CA ALA A 118 2.78 2.51 39.62
C ALA A 118 2.46 3.95 40.07
N ASP A 119 3.27 4.51 40.97
CA ASP A 119 3.12 5.89 41.47
C ASP A 119 3.59 6.96 40.45
N ALA A 120 4.64 6.67 39.67
CA ALA A 120 5.08 7.53 38.57
C ALA A 120 4.09 7.50 37.38
N MET A 121 3.40 6.38 37.19
CA MET A 121 2.35 6.19 36.18
C MET A 121 1.05 6.86 36.58
N ALA A 122 0.69 6.93 37.86
CA ALA A 122 -0.41 7.78 38.33
C ALA A 122 -0.16 9.26 37.96
N ALA A 123 1.08 9.73 38.10
CA ALA A 123 1.49 11.08 37.68
C ALA A 123 1.56 11.27 36.15
N PHE A 124 1.84 10.21 35.37
CA PHE A 124 1.81 10.27 33.89
C PHE A 124 0.37 10.18 33.33
N ALA A 125 -0.49 9.39 34.00
CA ALA A 125 -1.92 9.30 33.73
C ALA A 125 -2.66 10.61 34.04
N GLU A 126 -2.09 11.50 34.86
CA GLU A 126 -2.60 12.85 35.08
C GLU A 126 -2.46 13.77 33.84
N SER A 127 -1.65 13.43 32.83
CA SER A 127 -1.62 14.13 31.53
C SER A 127 -0.92 13.34 30.41
N PRO A 128 -1.61 12.41 29.72
CA PRO A 128 -1.14 11.88 28.45
C PRO A 128 -1.13 13.00 27.41
N THR A 129 0.06 13.53 27.08
CA THR A 129 0.17 14.47 25.96
C THR A 129 0.25 13.67 24.66
N PRO A 130 -0.54 14.04 23.64
CA PRO A 130 -0.42 13.47 22.30
C PRO A 130 0.99 13.58 21.70
N ASP A 131 1.87 14.40 22.26
CA ASP A 131 3.18 14.75 21.70
C ASP A 131 4.16 13.58 21.60
N GLY A 132 3.97 12.52 22.40
CA GLY A 132 4.81 11.31 22.37
C GLY A 132 4.42 10.26 21.33
N VAL A 133 3.33 10.48 20.57
CA VAL A 133 2.88 9.58 19.51
C VAL A 133 3.51 9.96 18.18
N GLU A 134 4.16 9.01 17.52
CA GLU A 134 4.85 9.22 16.24
C GLU A 134 4.06 8.67 15.04
N SER A 135 3.01 7.89 15.26
CA SER A 135 2.26 7.20 14.19
C SER A 135 0.82 6.83 14.59
N ALA A 136 0.00 6.41 13.61
CA ALA A 136 -1.33 5.86 13.88
C ALA A 136 -1.26 4.52 14.61
N GLY A 137 -0.27 3.68 14.29
CA GLY A 137 0.03 2.45 15.02
C GLY A 137 0.32 2.69 16.50
N ASP A 138 1.14 3.70 16.83
CA ASP A 138 1.44 4.06 18.23
C ASP A 138 0.19 4.51 18.99
N ALA A 139 -0.69 5.26 18.32
CA ALA A 139 -1.96 5.69 18.92
C ALA A 139 -2.88 4.50 19.25
N ALA A 140 -2.93 3.49 18.36
CA ALA A 140 -3.71 2.28 18.58
C ALA A 140 -3.14 1.45 19.75
N LEU A 141 -1.82 1.22 19.76
CA LEU A 141 -1.13 0.52 20.85
C LEU A 141 -1.38 1.21 22.20
N PHE A 142 -1.29 2.53 22.25
CA PHE A 142 -1.58 3.30 23.45
C PHE A 142 -3.03 3.09 23.90
N ALA A 143 -3.99 3.22 22.99
CA ALA A 143 -5.41 3.07 23.32
C ALA A 143 -5.73 1.67 23.85
N GLN A 144 -5.17 0.63 23.22
CA GLN A 144 -5.33 -0.76 23.64
C GLN A 144 -4.75 -1.02 25.04
N ALA A 145 -3.57 -0.47 25.32
CA ALA A 145 -2.90 -0.66 26.60
C ALA A 145 -3.55 0.13 27.75
N TYR A 146 -3.99 1.36 27.49
CA TYR A 146 -4.30 2.33 28.57
C TYR A 146 -5.75 2.80 28.64
N LEU A 147 -6.56 2.57 27.60
CA LEU A 147 -7.95 3.06 27.54
C LEU A 147 -8.99 1.92 27.55
N SER A 148 -8.56 0.68 27.78
CA SER A 148 -9.38 -0.54 27.62
C SER A 148 -10.53 -0.68 28.62
N ASP A 149 -10.55 0.11 29.70
CA ASP A 149 -11.63 0.16 30.68
C ASP A 149 -12.92 0.77 30.11
N HIS A 150 -12.81 1.80 29.27
CA HIS A 150 -13.95 2.50 28.65
C HIS A 150 -13.92 2.59 27.11
N LEU A 151 -12.84 2.17 26.46
CA LEU A 151 -12.68 2.14 25.01
C LEU A 151 -12.25 0.74 24.55
N VAL A 152 -13.06 0.10 23.72
CA VAL A 152 -12.76 -1.21 23.12
C VAL A 152 -12.22 -0.99 21.71
N LEU A 153 -10.92 -1.24 21.52
CA LEU A 153 -10.24 -1.18 20.23
C LEU A 153 -9.56 -2.53 19.95
N PRO A 154 -10.25 -3.50 19.33
CA PRO A 154 -9.63 -4.78 19.02
C PRO A 154 -8.62 -4.64 17.87
N ASP A 155 -7.66 -5.58 17.79
CA ASP A 155 -6.70 -5.61 16.69
C ASP A 155 -7.38 -5.70 15.32
N SER A 156 -8.52 -6.41 15.22
CA SER A 156 -9.29 -6.53 13.97
C SER A 156 -9.89 -5.21 13.49
N ALA A 157 -10.04 -4.21 14.37
CA ALA A 157 -10.46 -2.86 13.98
C ALA A 157 -9.31 -2.04 13.41
N CYS A 158 -8.04 -2.39 13.64
CA CYS A 158 -6.88 -1.68 13.13
C CYS A 158 -6.54 -2.17 11.71
N VAL A 159 -6.94 -1.41 10.70
CA VAL A 159 -6.88 -1.82 9.28
C VAL A 159 -5.89 -0.95 8.50
N ASP A 160 -4.92 -1.59 7.87
CA ASP A 160 -3.89 -0.98 7.01
C ASP A 160 -3.17 0.22 7.65
N LEU A 161 -2.90 0.18 8.97
CA LEU A 161 -2.23 1.27 9.69
C LEU A 161 -0.81 1.49 9.18
N GLU A 162 -0.13 0.43 8.71
CA GLU A 162 1.18 0.53 8.10
C GLU A 162 1.19 1.43 6.86
N ALA A 163 0.11 1.45 6.08
CA ALA A 163 -0.01 2.34 4.94
C ALA A 163 -0.18 3.80 5.38
N ILE A 164 -0.87 4.03 6.50
CA ILE A 164 -1.04 5.37 7.10
C ILE A 164 0.29 5.85 7.67
N ASP A 165 1.04 4.97 8.32
CA ASP A 165 2.27 5.30 9.05
C ASP A 165 3.43 5.69 8.13
N THR A 166 3.34 5.32 6.84
CA THR A 166 4.29 5.76 5.79
C THR A 166 4.01 7.15 5.23
N ALA A 167 2.85 7.76 5.53
CA ALA A 167 2.51 9.10 5.05
C ALA A 167 3.40 10.17 5.70
N VAL A 168 3.64 11.28 4.98
CA VAL A 168 4.38 12.43 5.53
C VAL A 168 3.69 12.98 6.78
N GLU A 169 2.37 12.86 6.84
CA GLU A 169 1.52 13.29 7.95
C GLU A 169 1.38 12.25 9.07
N SER A 170 2.07 11.11 9.00
CA SER A 170 1.96 9.97 9.94
C SER A 170 1.93 10.41 11.41
N LYS A 171 2.91 11.22 11.83
CA LYS A 171 2.95 11.79 13.18
C LYS A 171 1.71 12.59 13.51
N ALA A 172 1.36 13.58 12.68
CA ALA A 172 0.22 14.46 12.93
C ALA A 172 -1.12 13.67 13.01
N TRP A 173 -1.27 12.65 12.17
CA TRP A 173 -2.43 11.75 12.17
C TRP A 173 -2.44 10.82 13.38
N GLY A 174 -1.30 10.31 13.81
CA GLY A 174 -1.15 9.55 15.05
C GLY A 174 -1.59 10.34 16.27
N GLN A 175 -1.02 11.53 16.45
CA GLN A 175 -1.36 12.41 17.57
C GLN A 175 -2.84 12.80 17.58
N THR A 176 -3.42 13.04 16.40
CA THR A 176 -4.85 13.38 16.27
C THR A 176 -5.75 12.17 16.52
N SER A 177 -5.31 10.96 16.16
CA SER A 177 -6.00 9.71 16.47
C SER A 177 -6.03 9.46 17.97
N LEU A 178 -4.90 9.65 18.67
CA LEU A 178 -4.87 9.54 20.13
C LEU A 178 -5.81 10.54 20.82
N ARG A 179 -5.86 11.80 20.36
CA ARG A 179 -6.86 12.77 20.85
C ARG A 179 -8.29 12.25 20.67
N GLY A 180 -8.56 11.57 19.56
CA GLY A 180 -9.86 10.93 19.29
C GLY A 180 -10.15 9.81 20.28
N PHE A 181 -9.19 8.92 20.53
CA PHE A 181 -9.34 7.82 21.47
C PHE A 181 -9.54 8.30 22.91
N LEU A 182 -8.79 9.31 23.35
CA LEU A 182 -8.99 9.95 24.66
C LEU A 182 -10.40 10.56 24.79
N ALA A 183 -10.92 11.17 23.73
CA ALA A 183 -12.28 11.71 23.71
C ALA A 183 -13.34 10.62 23.82
N LEU A 184 -13.18 9.53 23.07
CA LEU A 184 -14.11 8.38 23.10
C LEU A 184 -14.06 7.66 24.45
N HIS A 185 -12.87 7.50 25.05
CA HIS A 185 -12.68 6.95 26.39
C HIS A 185 -13.39 7.81 27.45
N ALA A 186 -13.16 9.12 27.45
CA ALA A 186 -13.82 10.04 28.35
C ALA A 186 -15.35 10.04 28.17
N TYR A 187 -15.83 9.87 26.94
CA TYR A 187 -17.25 9.67 26.69
C TYR A 187 -17.78 8.35 27.24
N GLY A 188 -17.03 7.24 27.13
CA GLY A 188 -17.36 5.97 27.79
C GLY A 188 -17.50 6.11 29.31
N ARG A 189 -16.60 6.86 29.94
CA ARG A 189 -16.73 7.21 31.37
C ARG A 189 -18.01 7.98 31.65
N ALA A 190 -18.36 8.95 30.81
CA ALA A 190 -19.59 9.71 30.94
C ALA A 190 -20.85 8.85 30.75
N LEU A 191 -20.82 7.85 29.86
CA LEU A 191 -21.90 6.86 29.69
C LEU A 191 -22.08 6.02 30.96
N SER A 192 -20.99 5.65 31.63
CA SER A 192 -21.05 4.90 32.89
C SER A 192 -21.65 5.72 34.05
N ALA A 193 -21.47 7.04 34.00
CA ALA A 193 -21.96 7.96 35.03
C ALA A 193 -23.41 8.43 34.82
N GLY A 194 -23.98 8.22 33.63
CA GLY A 194 -25.35 8.62 33.32
C GLY A 194 -25.63 8.74 31.83
N GLU A 195 -26.50 9.66 31.45
CA GLU A 195 -26.92 9.84 30.05
C GLU A 195 -26.36 11.14 29.45
N PRO A 196 -25.12 11.13 28.93
CA PRO A 196 -24.47 12.33 28.39
C PRO A 196 -25.06 12.84 27.05
N GLY A 197 -26.17 12.26 26.58
CA GLY A 197 -26.69 12.49 25.23
C GLY A 197 -25.84 11.79 24.16
N SER A 198 -25.80 12.35 22.94
CA SER A 198 -24.93 11.85 21.85
C SER A 198 -23.48 12.28 22.05
N PHE A 199 -22.51 11.59 21.43
CA PHE A 199 -21.09 11.98 21.51
C PHE A 199 -20.88 13.42 21.03
N TRP A 200 -21.58 13.86 19.98
CA TRP A 200 -21.56 15.25 19.53
C TRP A 200 -22.02 16.21 20.61
N THR A 201 -23.21 15.98 21.17
CA THR A 201 -23.81 16.83 22.21
C THR A 201 -22.89 16.91 23.43
N TRP A 202 -22.33 15.78 23.83
CA TRP A 202 -21.38 15.71 24.94
C TRP A 202 -20.11 16.50 24.66
N CYS A 203 -19.52 16.37 23.47
CA CYS A 203 -18.34 17.13 23.08
C CYS A 203 -18.57 18.65 23.14
N VAL A 204 -19.74 19.13 22.74
CA VAL A 204 -20.06 20.57 22.72
C VAL A 204 -20.36 21.11 24.14
N ASN A 205 -21.06 20.32 24.96
CA ASN A 205 -21.66 20.84 26.20
C ASN A 205 -20.92 20.47 27.48
N SER A 206 -20.06 19.44 27.48
CA SER A 206 -19.46 18.92 28.72
C SER A 206 -18.39 19.81 29.33
N GLY A 207 -17.71 20.63 28.52
CA GLY A 207 -16.50 21.35 28.95
C GLY A 207 -15.33 20.43 29.32
N HIS A 208 -15.39 19.15 28.96
CA HIS A 208 -14.37 18.17 29.32
C HIS A 208 -13.04 18.47 28.61
N PRO A 209 -11.87 18.37 29.27
CA PRO A 209 -10.57 18.67 28.64
C PRO A 209 -10.25 17.84 27.40
N TYR A 210 -10.72 16.59 27.37
CA TYR A 210 -10.59 15.68 26.22
C TYR A 210 -11.79 15.70 25.26
N ALA A 211 -12.72 16.65 25.40
CA ALA A 211 -13.83 16.75 24.45
C ALA A 211 -13.30 16.95 23.02
N TRP A 212 -13.80 16.16 22.07
CA TRP A 212 -13.42 16.30 20.68
C TRP A 212 -13.94 17.62 20.10
N THR A 213 -13.17 18.26 19.23
CA THR A 213 -13.64 19.45 18.51
C THR A 213 -14.69 19.06 17.46
N ALA A 214 -15.94 18.93 17.90
CA ALA A 214 -17.05 18.47 17.09
C ALA A 214 -17.43 19.50 16.01
N THR A 215 -16.98 19.24 14.78
CA THR A 215 -17.42 19.94 13.57
C THR A 215 -17.82 18.91 12.51
N SER A 216 -18.63 19.28 11.53
CA SER A 216 -19.05 18.37 10.44
C SER A 216 -17.87 17.85 9.60
N LYS A 217 -16.72 18.56 9.66
CA LYS A 217 -15.47 18.17 9.00
C LYS A 217 -14.63 17.18 9.81
N LYS A 218 -14.84 17.07 11.12
CA LYS A 218 -14.05 16.21 12.03
C LYS A 218 -14.85 15.07 12.66
N LEU A 219 -16.17 15.18 12.70
CA LEU A 219 -17.08 14.22 13.31
C LEU A 219 -18.34 14.10 12.45
N ALA A 220 -18.78 12.86 12.22
CA ALA A 220 -20.10 12.57 11.70
C ALA A 220 -20.79 11.59 12.65
N MET A 221 -22.03 11.89 13.05
CA MET A 221 -22.85 10.99 13.87
C MET A 221 -23.72 10.05 13.03
N ALA A 222 -23.88 10.34 11.74
CA ALA A 222 -24.68 9.59 10.79
C ALA A 222 -23.98 9.52 9.43
N GLU A 223 -24.15 8.42 8.71
CA GLU A 223 -23.69 8.27 7.33
C GLU A 223 -24.63 8.98 6.35
N SER A 224 -24.11 9.29 5.17
CA SER A 224 -24.93 9.92 4.12
C SER A 224 -26.04 8.98 3.62
N ALA A 225 -27.13 9.56 3.09
CA ALA A 225 -28.21 8.77 2.48
C ALA A 225 -27.69 7.89 1.32
N THR A 226 -26.73 8.39 0.55
CA THR A 226 -26.08 7.63 -0.53
C THR A 226 -25.40 6.37 -0.03
N VAL A 227 -24.58 6.48 1.03
CA VAL A 227 -23.90 5.32 1.64
C VAL A 227 -24.90 4.33 2.19
N LYS A 228 -25.96 4.82 2.86
CA LYS A 228 -27.00 3.97 3.46
C LYS A 228 -27.83 3.20 2.44
N ASN A 229 -28.19 3.85 1.34
CA ASN A 229 -29.08 3.29 0.32
C ASN A 229 -28.33 2.50 -0.77
N THR A 230 -27.01 2.39 -0.69
CA THR A 230 -26.19 1.63 -1.63
C THR A 230 -25.57 0.42 -0.93
N ASP A 231 -26.05 -0.78 -1.19
CA ASP A 231 -25.63 -2.01 -0.48
C ASP A 231 -24.12 -2.20 -0.44
N LYS A 232 -23.42 -1.93 -1.56
CA LYS A 232 -21.97 -2.02 -1.64
C LYS A 232 -21.25 -1.06 -0.69
N LEU A 233 -21.74 0.17 -0.54
CA LEU A 233 -21.15 1.17 0.34
C LEU A 233 -21.52 0.92 1.80
N ARG A 234 -22.76 0.51 2.04
CA ARG A 234 -23.27 0.12 3.35
C ARG A 234 -22.49 -1.05 3.94
N ALA A 235 -22.20 -2.07 3.13
CA ALA A 235 -21.45 -3.25 3.55
C ALA A 235 -20.04 -2.92 4.07
N LYS A 236 -19.42 -1.82 3.60
CA LYS A 236 -18.11 -1.35 4.08
C LYS A 236 -18.15 -0.73 5.47
N ARG A 237 -19.33 -0.55 6.07
CA ARG A 237 -19.53 -0.01 7.43
C ARG A 237 -20.08 -1.06 8.39
N ILE A 238 -20.15 -2.31 7.95
CA ILE A 238 -20.43 -3.45 8.81
C ILE A 238 -19.10 -3.92 9.36
N PHE A 239 -18.89 -3.73 10.65
CA PHE A 239 -17.65 -4.06 11.33
C PHE A 239 -17.87 -5.12 12.39
N GLU A 240 -16.82 -5.88 12.68
CA GLU A 240 -16.83 -6.84 13.78
C GLU A 240 -17.01 -6.10 15.12
N VAL A 241 -17.81 -6.69 16.00
CA VAL A 241 -18.02 -6.24 17.37
C VAL A 241 -18.08 -7.44 18.30
N ASP A 242 -17.86 -7.20 19.60
CA ASP A 242 -18.11 -8.23 20.61
C ASP A 242 -19.57 -8.69 20.56
N PRO A 243 -19.86 -10.00 20.62
CA PRO A 243 -21.24 -10.52 20.62
C PRO A 243 -22.14 -9.99 21.75
N SER A 244 -21.56 -9.45 22.82
CA SER A 244 -22.30 -8.74 23.89
C SER A 244 -22.85 -7.39 23.44
N VAL A 245 -22.37 -6.82 22.33
CA VAL A 245 -22.88 -5.58 21.72
C VAL A 245 -23.96 -5.89 20.70
N ASP A 246 -23.68 -6.82 19.77
CA ASP A 246 -24.65 -7.33 18.79
C ASP A 246 -24.47 -8.85 18.67
N PRO A 247 -25.52 -9.67 18.89
CA PRO A 247 -25.41 -11.13 18.85
C PRO A 247 -24.90 -11.72 17.52
N SER A 248 -24.98 -10.98 16.41
CA SER A 248 -24.43 -11.40 15.11
C SER A 248 -22.91 -11.26 15.02
N GLY A 249 -22.28 -10.62 16.01
CA GLY A 249 -20.86 -10.27 16.02
C GLY A 249 -20.49 -9.16 15.04
N HIS A 250 -21.48 -8.53 14.40
CA HIS A 250 -21.26 -7.49 13.40
C HIS A 250 -22.25 -6.35 13.60
N LEU A 251 -21.80 -5.11 13.39
CA LEU A 251 -22.64 -3.94 13.54
C LEU A 251 -22.42 -2.96 12.39
N PHE A 252 -23.52 -2.42 11.87
CA PHE A 252 -23.47 -1.28 10.98
C PHE A 252 -23.18 -0.01 11.79
N MET A 253 -21.97 0.55 11.67
CA MET A 253 -21.57 1.76 12.39
C MET A 253 -21.63 2.98 11.47
N GLU A 254 -22.36 4.01 11.90
CA GLU A 254 -22.45 5.27 11.18
C GLU A 254 -21.51 6.35 11.75
N ALA A 255 -21.41 6.40 13.08
CA ALA A 255 -20.66 7.44 13.76
C ALA A 255 -19.16 7.25 13.54
N HIS A 256 -18.48 8.31 13.13
CA HIS A 256 -17.05 8.25 12.87
C HIS A 256 -16.32 9.58 13.04
N LEU A 257 -15.06 9.48 13.48
CA LEU A 257 -14.10 10.57 13.47
C LEU A 257 -13.41 10.66 12.12
N LYS A 258 -13.11 11.89 11.72
CA LYS A 258 -12.31 12.23 10.54
C LYS A 258 -11.01 12.83 11.05
N ILE A 259 -9.94 12.03 11.06
CA ILE A 259 -8.68 12.39 11.72
C ILE A 259 -7.99 13.54 10.97
N ALA A 260 -8.18 13.63 9.67
CA ALA A 260 -7.65 14.69 8.84
C ALA A 260 -8.73 15.34 7.97
N GLU A 261 -8.64 16.67 7.83
CA GLU A 261 -9.31 17.43 6.78
C GLU A 261 -8.36 17.50 5.57
N GLY A 262 -8.72 16.88 4.45
CA GLY A 262 -7.74 16.59 3.39
C GLY A 262 -6.93 15.32 3.70
N GLY A 263 -5.94 14.97 2.87
CA GLY A 263 -5.15 13.73 3.03
C GLY A 263 -5.61 12.55 2.17
N GLY A 264 -6.58 12.77 1.28
CA GLY A 264 -6.95 11.81 0.24
C GLY A 264 -7.38 10.44 0.76
N ASN A 265 -6.92 9.39 0.09
CA ASN A 265 -7.31 8.01 0.34
C ASN A 265 -6.70 7.40 1.61
N LEU A 266 -5.65 8.02 2.17
CA LEU A 266 -4.96 7.57 3.37
C LEU A 266 -5.45 8.24 4.65
N ALA A 267 -6.14 9.38 4.55
CA ALA A 267 -6.70 10.10 5.70
C ALA A 267 -7.47 9.14 6.62
N PRO A 268 -7.07 8.99 7.90
CA PRO A 268 -7.67 7.97 8.76
C PRO A 268 -9.11 8.28 9.15
N ARG A 269 -9.90 7.21 9.32
CA ARG A 269 -11.26 7.23 9.87
C ARG A 269 -11.35 6.29 11.04
N VAL A 270 -12.07 6.71 12.08
CA VAL A 270 -12.37 5.89 13.27
C VAL A 270 -13.88 5.73 13.36
N TYR A 271 -14.44 4.57 13.01
CA TYR A 271 -15.85 4.26 13.22
C TYR A 271 -16.06 3.66 14.60
N PHE A 272 -17.10 4.15 15.29
CA PHE A 272 -17.34 3.75 16.66
C PHE A 272 -18.83 3.62 16.99
N HIS A 273 -19.11 2.86 18.04
CA HIS A 273 -20.42 2.63 18.59
C HIS A 273 -20.40 2.75 20.13
N PRO A 274 -21.15 3.68 20.73
CA PRO A 274 -21.26 3.76 22.19
C PRO A 274 -22.24 2.72 22.73
N SER A 275 -21.76 1.83 23.59
CA SER A 275 -22.59 0.92 24.39
C SER A 275 -22.94 1.59 25.72
N ARG A 276 -24.20 2.03 25.84
CA ARG A 276 -24.73 2.66 27.07
C ARG A 276 -24.76 1.68 28.24
N GLU A 277 -25.16 0.44 27.97
CA GLU A 277 -25.29 -0.61 28.98
C GLU A 277 -23.95 -0.99 29.60
N GLN A 278 -22.89 -1.01 28.79
CA GLN A 278 -21.54 -1.36 29.24
C GLN A 278 -20.75 -0.14 29.72
N GLY A 279 -21.21 1.08 29.44
CA GLY A 279 -20.43 2.29 29.72
C GLY A 279 -19.13 2.35 28.91
N ARG A 280 -19.15 1.84 27.68
CA ARG A 280 -17.97 1.71 26.82
C ARG A 280 -18.24 2.22 25.41
N VAL A 281 -17.18 2.62 24.72
CA VAL A 281 -17.22 2.91 23.29
C VAL A 281 -16.47 1.81 22.54
N HIS A 282 -17.11 1.20 21.56
CA HIS A 282 -16.54 0.15 20.72
C HIS A 282 -16.10 0.74 19.40
N VAL A 283 -14.82 0.58 19.04
CA VAL A 283 -14.28 0.97 17.74
C VAL A 283 -14.33 -0.24 16.81
N GLY A 284 -15.12 -0.14 15.74
CA GLY A 284 -15.23 -1.19 14.73
C GLY A 284 -14.22 -1.03 13.59
N TYR A 285 -13.67 0.17 13.43
CA TYR A 285 -12.70 0.45 12.37
C TYR A 285 -11.82 1.64 12.71
N PHE A 286 -10.52 1.48 12.54
CA PHE A 286 -9.50 2.50 12.50
C PHE A 286 -8.57 2.21 11.32
N GLY A 287 -8.66 3.02 10.28
CA GLY A 287 -7.92 2.77 9.04
C GLY A 287 -8.13 3.83 7.97
N PRO A 288 -7.57 3.65 6.77
CA PRO A 288 -7.56 4.67 5.73
C PRO A 288 -8.94 4.83 5.08
N HIS A 289 -9.26 6.05 4.64
CA HIS A 289 -10.56 6.35 4.02
C HIS A 289 -10.86 5.52 2.75
N ARG A 290 -9.86 5.05 2.00
CA ARG A 290 -10.07 4.23 0.78
C ARG A 290 -10.88 2.95 1.02
N ASN A 291 -10.82 2.36 2.22
CA ASN A 291 -11.53 1.11 2.53
C ASN A 291 -13.01 1.38 2.89
N VAL A 292 -13.34 2.63 3.17
CA VAL A 292 -14.67 3.14 3.50
C VAL A 292 -15.04 4.29 2.56
N PRO A 293 -15.09 4.06 1.23
CA PRO A 293 -15.32 5.13 0.26
C PRO A 293 -16.79 5.61 0.31
N ASN A 294 -17.04 6.84 -0.09
CA ASN A 294 -18.39 7.41 -0.17
C ASN A 294 -19.04 7.25 -1.56
N THR A 295 -18.28 6.75 -2.52
CA THR A 295 -18.69 6.51 -3.90
C THR A 295 -18.27 5.11 -4.33
N VAL A 296 -19.05 4.50 -5.21
CA VAL A 296 -18.68 3.21 -5.81
C VAL A 296 -17.58 3.47 -6.84
N ALA A 297 -16.51 2.68 -6.79
CA ALA A 297 -15.45 2.69 -7.80
C ALA A 297 -15.93 2.07 -9.11
#